data_AF-A0A554UJU0-F1
#
_entry.id   AF-A0A554UJU0-F1
#
_cell.length_a   1.000
_cell.length_b   1.000
_cell.length_c   1.000
_cell.angle_alpha   90.00
_cell.angle_beta   90.00
_cell.angle_gamma   90.00
#
_symmetry.space_group_name_H-M   'P 1'
#
loop_
_entity.id
_entity.type
_entity.pdbx_description
1 polymer ?
#
loop_
_entity_poly.entity_id
_entity_poly.type
_entity_poly.pdbx_seq_one_letter_code
_entity_poly.pdbx_strand_id
1 'polypeptide(L)'
;MSGELVLDNARLVLRDEVVLGAVTIRDGLIHDLERGRVGVGEDFDGDYLIPGAVELHTDHAEYHMRPRPDVEWEPTAAVLAHDAQMTAAGATTVLDAVRLGSGPDDDAAATARAARRLTEAIIGTRQADVLRADHLMHLRCEISAPDCLEQFESYADHPLVRLVSLMDHTPPHHKPRRTPVPDQTLPCHPFAPNTPVHCSHPSAPRPRSSHLTNSKTKTRSTTHLLH
;
A
#
# COMPACT_ATOMS: atom_id res chain seq x y z
N MET A 1 17.81 -24.73 -4.85
CA MET A 1 17.45 -25.31 -3.54
C MET A 1 17.71 -24.25 -2.50
N SER A 2 16.66 -23.73 -1.88
CA SER A 2 16.79 -22.83 -0.73
C SER A 2 17.30 -23.64 0.45
N GLY A 3 18.52 -23.35 0.90
CA GLY A 3 19.05 -23.94 2.14
C GLY A 3 18.33 -23.40 3.37
N GLU A 4 18.66 -23.99 4.51
CA GLU A 4 18.31 -23.43 5.82
C GLU A 4 19.09 -22.13 6.05
N LEU A 5 18.43 -21.09 6.55
CA LEU A 5 19.01 -19.84 7.00
C LEU A 5 18.62 -19.63 8.47
N VAL A 6 19.60 -19.39 9.33
CA VAL A 6 19.37 -19.01 10.73
C VAL A 6 19.93 -17.61 10.93
N LEU A 7 19.08 -16.68 11.40
CA LEU A 7 19.49 -15.36 11.86
C LEU A 7 19.42 -15.35 13.39
N ASP A 8 20.57 -15.27 14.06
CA ASP A 8 20.67 -15.22 15.53
C ASP A 8 20.86 -13.76 16.01
N ASN A 9 20.71 -13.52 17.31
CA ASN A 9 20.95 -12.23 17.94
C ASN A 9 20.16 -11.08 17.28
N ALA A 10 18.91 -11.32 16.88
CA ALA A 10 18.02 -10.31 16.30
C ALA A 10 17.00 -9.80 17.33
N ARG A 11 16.64 -8.51 17.25
CA ARG A 11 15.46 -7.96 17.93
C ARG A 11 14.22 -8.23 17.08
N LEU A 12 13.58 -9.36 17.33
CA LEU A 12 12.38 -9.81 16.63
C LEU A 12 11.19 -8.92 17.04
N VAL A 13 10.63 -8.19 16.09
CA VAL A 13 9.41 -7.39 16.30
C VAL A 13 8.21 -8.27 15.98
N LEU A 14 7.54 -8.73 17.03
CA LEU A 14 6.31 -9.51 16.96
C LEU A 14 5.11 -8.55 17.04
N ARG A 15 3.90 -9.12 17.03
CA ARG A 15 2.66 -8.33 17.09
C ARG A 15 2.61 -7.40 18.31
N ASP A 16 2.97 -7.92 19.48
CA ASP A 16 2.73 -7.27 20.77
C ASP A 16 4.01 -6.99 21.57
N GLU A 17 5.16 -7.49 21.11
CA GLU A 17 6.42 -7.39 21.84
C GLU A 17 7.65 -7.36 20.92
N VAL A 18 8.76 -6.89 21.48
CA VAL A 18 10.09 -7.01 20.86
C VAL A 18 10.94 -7.92 21.74
N VAL A 19 11.44 -9.01 21.18
CA VAL A 19 12.28 -9.98 21.91
C VAL A 19 13.63 -10.13 21.23
N LEU A 20 14.70 -10.23 22.03
CA LEU A 20 15.98 -10.70 21.51
C LEU A 20 15.86 -12.20 21.23
N GLY A 21 16.23 -12.65 20.05
CA GLY A 21 15.98 -14.02 19.62
C GLY A 21 16.70 -14.40 18.32
N ALA A 22 16.27 -15.54 17.79
CA ALA A 22 16.71 -16.06 16.51
C ALA A 22 15.51 -16.49 15.65
N VAL A 23 15.65 -16.42 14.33
CA VAL A 23 14.70 -16.99 13.38
C VAL A 23 15.37 -18.06 12.52
N THR A 24 14.70 -19.20 12.39
CA THR A 24 15.10 -20.25 11.45
C THR A 24 14.16 -20.23 10.25
N ILE A 25 14.74 -20.17 9.05
CA ILE A 25 14.02 -20.11 7.78
C ILE A 25 14.41 -21.34 6.97
N ARG A 26 13.42 -22.12 6.55
CA ARG A 26 13.59 -23.30 5.70
C ARG A 26 12.68 -23.16 4.49
N ASP A 27 13.26 -23.34 3.31
CA ASP A 27 12.52 -23.26 2.05
C ASP A 27 11.75 -21.94 1.86
N GLY A 28 12.32 -20.84 2.35
CA GLY A 28 11.73 -19.50 2.30
C GLY A 28 10.65 -19.25 3.36
N LEU A 29 10.26 -20.26 4.14
CA LEU A 29 9.27 -20.14 5.19
C LEU A 29 9.93 -20.01 6.55
N ILE A 30 9.30 -19.23 7.43
CA ILE A 30 9.69 -19.19 8.85
C ILE A 30 9.36 -20.56 9.44
N HIS A 31 10.40 -21.29 9.84
CA HIS A 31 10.29 -22.60 10.46
C HIS A 31 10.21 -22.50 11.98
N ASP A 32 11.02 -21.62 12.59
CA ASP A 32 11.03 -21.44 14.04
C ASP A 32 11.40 -20.01 14.46
N LEU A 33 10.96 -19.62 15.66
CA LEU A 33 11.27 -18.36 16.33
C LEU A 33 11.66 -18.65 17.77
N GLU A 34 12.94 -18.48 18.09
CA GLU A 34 13.49 -18.78 19.40
C GLU A 34 13.77 -17.50 20.18
N ARG A 35 13.46 -17.51 21.49
CA ARG A 35 13.80 -16.41 22.39
C ARG A 35 15.19 -16.62 22.97
N GLY A 36 15.98 -15.55 23.02
CA GLY A 36 17.39 -15.60 23.39
C GLY A 36 18.29 -16.05 22.24
N ARG A 37 19.60 -16.00 22.46
CA ARG A 37 20.58 -16.39 21.45
C ARG A 37 20.67 -17.91 21.34
N VAL A 38 20.72 -18.41 20.10
CA VAL A 38 20.91 -19.84 19.82
C VAL A 38 22.37 -20.19 19.58
N GLY A 39 23.22 -19.20 19.24
CA GLY A 39 24.66 -19.39 19.07
C GLY A 39 25.06 -20.09 17.77
N VAL A 40 24.15 -20.17 16.81
CA VAL A 40 24.36 -20.74 15.46
C VAL A 40 23.72 -19.82 14.42
N GLY A 41 24.22 -19.84 13.19
CA GLY A 41 23.70 -18.99 12.11
C GLY A 41 24.45 -17.67 11.94
N GLU A 42 23.84 -16.76 11.18
CA GLU A 42 24.33 -15.40 10.96
C GLU A 42 23.99 -14.51 12.16
N ASP A 43 24.98 -13.80 12.70
CA ASP A 43 24.77 -12.86 13.80
C ASP A 43 24.16 -11.57 13.24
N PHE A 44 22.92 -11.26 13.66
CA PHE A 44 22.18 -10.08 13.23
C PHE A 44 22.53 -8.81 14.05
N ASP A 45 23.60 -8.84 14.85
CA ASP A 45 24.20 -7.72 15.58
C ASP A 45 23.23 -6.96 16.52
N GLY A 46 22.18 -7.63 16.99
CA GLY A 46 21.14 -7.02 17.81
C GLY A 46 20.20 -6.10 17.02
N ASP A 47 20.28 -6.06 15.69
CA ASP A 47 19.41 -5.21 14.86
C ASP A 47 17.96 -5.71 14.85
N TYR A 48 17.06 -4.83 14.40
CA TYR A 48 15.64 -5.13 14.34
C TYR A 48 15.31 -5.97 13.13
N LEU A 49 14.68 -7.12 13.38
CA LEU A 49 14.05 -7.92 12.36
C LEU A 49 12.54 -7.71 12.42
N ILE A 50 12.00 -7.03 11.41
CA ILE A 50 10.58 -6.73 11.27
C ILE A 50 9.96 -7.59 10.14
N PRO A 51 8.65 -7.88 10.19
CA PRO A 51 7.95 -8.43 9.04
C PRO A 51 8.10 -7.50 7.84
N GLY A 52 8.26 -8.09 6.64
CA GLY A 52 8.29 -7.33 5.40
C GLY A 52 7.00 -6.52 5.21
N ALA A 53 7.12 -5.29 4.73
CA ALA A 53 5.97 -4.42 4.55
C ALA A 53 5.09 -4.90 3.38
N VAL A 54 3.77 -4.74 3.55
CA VAL A 54 2.77 -4.92 2.49
C VAL A 54 2.33 -3.53 2.04
N GLU A 55 2.79 -3.11 0.87
CA GLU A 55 2.35 -1.87 0.24
C GLU A 55 0.99 -2.09 -0.40
N LEU A 56 -0.05 -1.42 0.11
CA LEU A 56 -1.43 -1.62 -0.32
C LEU A 56 -1.82 -0.72 -1.49
N HIS A 57 -1.09 0.38 -1.69
CA HIS A 57 -1.48 1.39 -2.65
C HIS A 57 -0.28 2.14 -3.22
N THR A 58 0.11 1.76 -4.44
CA THR A 58 1.14 2.47 -5.19
C THR A 58 0.73 2.62 -6.65
N ASP A 59 0.61 3.87 -7.09
CA ASP A 59 0.47 4.24 -8.50
C ASP A 59 1.82 4.59 -9.14
N HIS A 60 2.93 4.36 -8.43
CA HIS A 60 4.28 4.69 -8.92
C HIS A 60 4.68 3.89 -10.16
N ALA A 61 4.14 2.67 -10.37
CA ALA A 61 4.43 1.92 -11.59
C ALA A 61 3.98 2.68 -12.86
N GLU A 62 2.84 3.36 -12.82
CA GLU A 62 2.37 4.22 -13.92
C GLU A 62 3.30 5.43 -14.14
N TYR A 63 3.79 6.03 -13.04
CA TYR A 63 4.79 7.11 -13.12
C TYR A 63 6.12 6.64 -13.72
N HIS A 64 6.54 5.38 -13.48
CA HIS A 64 7.72 4.80 -14.14
C HIS A 64 7.48 4.55 -15.63
N MET A 65 6.26 4.19 -16.04
CA MET A 65 5.90 4.04 -17.46
C MET A 65 5.86 5.39 -18.20
N ARG A 66 5.53 6.48 -17.50
CA ARG A 66 5.49 7.85 -18.04
C ARG A 66 6.26 8.81 -17.15
N PRO A 67 7.61 8.75 -17.16
CA PRO A 67 8.44 9.51 -16.22
C PRO A 67 8.38 11.01 -16.45
N ARG A 68 7.95 11.44 -17.64
CA ARG A 68 7.68 12.85 -17.99
C ARG A 68 6.64 12.91 -19.12
N PRO A 69 6.02 14.07 -19.37
CA PRO A 69 5.09 14.25 -20.48
C PRO A 69 5.68 13.78 -21.81
N ASP A 70 4.83 13.15 -22.63
CA ASP A 70 5.12 12.66 -23.98
C ASP A 70 6.21 11.59 -24.13
N VAL A 71 6.70 11.02 -23.02
CA VAL A 71 7.66 9.92 -23.05
C VAL A 71 7.04 8.69 -22.40
N GLU A 72 6.96 7.62 -23.19
CA GLU A 72 6.60 6.31 -22.69
C GLU A 72 7.85 5.44 -22.59
N TRP A 73 8.07 4.88 -21.40
CA TRP A 73 9.10 3.89 -21.16
C TRP A 73 8.55 2.48 -21.36
N GLU A 74 9.45 1.50 -21.45
CA GLU A 74 9.08 0.12 -21.64
C GLU A 74 8.43 -0.42 -20.34
N PRO A 75 7.22 -1.01 -20.38
CA PRO A 75 6.47 -1.38 -19.18
C PRO A 75 7.19 -2.37 -18.25
N THR A 76 7.91 -3.35 -18.80
CA THR A 76 8.66 -4.35 -18.01
C THR A 76 9.78 -3.66 -17.22
N ALA A 77 10.53 -2.76 -17.86
CA ALA A 77 11.57 -1.97 -17.23
C ALA A 77 11.01 -1.05 -16.14
N ALA A 78 9.83 -0.46 -16.37
CA ALA A 78 9.13 0.35 -15.38
C ALA A 78 8.76 -0.47 -14.12
N VAL A 79 8.20 -1.67 -14.29
CA VAL A 79 7.87 -2.58 -13.17
C VAL A 79 9.13 -3.01 -12.42
N LEU A 80 10.22 -3.34 -13.12
CA LEU A 80 11.50 -3.72 -12.48
C LEU A 80 12.12 -2.56 -11.69
N ALA A 81 12.04 -1.34 -12.20
CA ALA A 81 12.47 -0.15 -11.47
C ALA A 81 11.60 0.07 -10.22
N HIS A 82 10.29 -0.14 -10.34
CA HIS A 82 9.36 -0.05 -9.22
C HIS A 82 9.65 -1.11 -8.14
N ASP A 83 9.84 -2.37 -8.50
CA ASP A 83 10.24 -3.47 -7.59
C ASP A 83 11.53 -3.12 -6.83
N ALA A 84 12.53 -2.59 -7.54
CA ALA A 84 13.79 -2.18 -6.92
C ALA A 84 13.58 -1.07 -5.87
N GLN A 85 12.69 -0.11 -6.14
CA GLN A 85 12.34 0.97 -5.21
C GLN A 85 11.58 0.43 -3.99
N MET A 86 10.57 -0.41 -4.20
CA MET A 86 9.74 -0.98 -3.13
C MET A 86 10.56 -1.89 -2.21
N THR A 87 11.38 -2.78 -2.78
CA THR A 87 12.25 -3.66 -2.00
C THR A 87 13.36 -2.92 -1.27
N ALA A 88 13.86 -1.80 -1.80
CA ALA A 88 14.79 -0.94 -1.08
C ALA A 88 14.14 -0.27 0.15
N ALA A 89 12.84 0.02 0.08
CA ALA A 89 12.05 0.57 1.18
C ALA A 89 11.58 -0.49 2.21
N GLY A 90 11.89 -1.77 1.99
CA GLY A 90 11.52 -2.87 2.90
C GLY A 90 10.15 -3.50 2.60
N ALA A 91 9.51 -3.18 1.48
CA ALA A 91 8.31 -3.88 1.03
C ALA A 91 8.66 -5.23 0.44
N THR A 92 7.95 -6.27 0.88
CA THR A 92 8.05 -7.64 0.35
C THR A 92 6.83 -8.03 -0.47
N THR A 93 5.73 -7.28 -0.34
CA THR A 93 4.51 -7.46 -1.12
C THR A 93 4.00 -6.09 -1.54
N VAL A 94 3.60 -5.96 -2.80
CA VAL A 94 3.17 -4.71 -3.41
C VAL A 94 1.86 -4.95 -4.13
N LEU A 95 0.86 -4.13 -3.85
CA LEU A 95 -0.38 -4.07 -4.61
C LEU A 95 -0.28 -2.89 -5.57
N ASP A 96 0.11 -3.18 -6.82
CA ASP A 96 0.22 -2.20 -7.88
C ASP A 96 -1.16 -1.65 -8.22
N ALA A 97 -1.33 -0.35 -8.07
CA ALA A 97 -2.58 0.31 -8.34
C ALA A 97 -2.76 0.50 -9.85
N VAL A 98 -3.76 -0.16 -10.42
CA VAL A 98 -4.16 -0.02 -11.83
C VAL A 98 -5.37 0.91 -11.88
N ARG A 99 -5.20 2.05 -12.55
CA ARG A 99 -6.31 3.00 -12.74
C ARG A 99 -7.30 2.48 -13.78
N LEU A 100 -8.58 2.46 -13.41
CA LEU A 100 -9.70 2.14 -14.28
C LEU A 100 -10.66 3.32 -14.36
N GLY A 101 -11.09 3.64 -15.59
CA GLY A 101 -11.94 4.79 -15.89
C GLY A 101 -11.15 6.04 -16.30
N SER A 102 -11.62 6.69 -17.36
CA SER A 102 -11.03 7.94 -17.86
C SER A 102 -11.53 9.17 -17.11
N GLY A 103 -10.62 10.09 -16.83
CA GLY A 103 -10.98 11.40 -16.29
C GLY A 103 -11.64 12.27 -17.37
N PRO A 104 -12.23 13.42 -17.01
CA PRO A 104 -12.96 14.29 -17.94
C PRO A 104 -12.13 14.75 -19.16
N ASP A 105 -10.83 14.94 -18.97
CA ASP A 105 -9.89 15.40 -20.01
C ASP A 105 -9.04 14.26 -20.61
N ASP A 106 -9.27 13.01 -20.18
CA ASP A 106 -8.48 11.87 -20.63
C ASP A 106 -9.09 11.23 -21.88
N ASP A 107 -8.23 10.70 -22.76
CA ASP A 107 -8.66 9.79 -23.82
C ASP A 107 -8.96 8.41 -23.22
N ALA A 108 -10.24 8.01 -23.24
CA ALA A 108 -10.72 6.73 -22.71
C ALA A 108 -9.94 5.52 -23.26
N ALA A 109 -9.67 5.50 -24.57
CA ALA A 109 -8.95 4.41 -25.20
C ALA A 109 -7.48 4.41 -24.79
N ALA A 110 -6.87 5.57 -24.57
CA ALA A 110 -5.51 5.68 -24.04
C ALA A 110 -5.41 5.18 -22.60
N THR A 111 -6.36 5.53 -21.75
CA THR A 111 -6.45 5.06 -20.35
C THR A 111 -6.57 3.55 -20.29
N ALA A 112 -7.51 2.97 -21.04
CA ALA A 112 -7.67 1.52 -21.12
C ALA A 112 -6.40 0.81 -21.63
N ARG A 113 -5.73 1.39 -22.65
CA ARG A 113 -4.44 0.86 -23.14
C ARG A 113 -3.34 0.91 -22.09
N ALA A 114 -3.27 1.98 -21.29
CA ALA A 114 -2.27 2.12 -20.23
C ALA A 114 -2.50 1.07 -19.13
N ALA A 115 -3.73 0.93 -18.65
CA ALA A 115 -4.13 -0.08 -17.66
C ALA A 115 -3.76 -1.50 -18.13
N ARG A 116 -4.09 -1.82 -19.40
CA ARG A 116 -3.74 -3.10 -20.00
C ARG A 116 -2.24 -3.34 -20.05
N ARG A 117 -1.45 -2.37 -20.52
CA ARG A 117 0.01 -2.51 -20.63
C ARG A 117 0.68 -2.71 -19.28
N LEU A 118 0.24 -1.97 -18.25
CA LEU A 118 0.74 -2.16 -16.90
C LEU A 118 0.39 -3.56 -16.36
N THR A 119 -0.87 -3.97 -16.54
CA THR A 119 -1.35 -5.29 -16.11
C THR A 119 -0.55 -6.41 -16.77
N GLU A 120 -0.36 -6.37 -18.10
CA GLU A 120 0.44 -7.34 -18.84
C GLU A 120 1.91 -7.36 -18.39
N ALA A 121 2.49 -6.20 -18.06
CA ALA A 121 3.86 -6.10 -17.56
C ALA A 121 4.02 -6.73 -16.16
N ILE A 122 3.09 -6.49 -15.24
CA ILE A 122 3.06 -7.10 -13.91
C ILE A 122 2.95 -8.63 -14.05
N ILE A 123 2.04 -9.12 -14.89
CA ILE A 123 1.87 -10.55 -15.15
C ILE A 123 3.15 -11.15 -15.73
N GLY A 124 3.69 -10.54 -16.79
CA GLY A 124 4.87 -11.05 -17.50
C GLY A 124 6.11 -11.10 -16.62
N THR A 125 6.37 -10.04 -15.84
CA THR A 125 7.51 -10.00 -14.90
C THR A 125 7.35 -11.00 -13.76
N ARG A 126 6.14 -11.19 -13.24
CA ARG A 126 5.86 -12.21 -12.22
C ARG A 126 6.06 -13.63 -12.78
N GLN A 127 5.53 -13.91 -13.97
CA GLN A 127 5.68 -15.22 -14.64
C GLN A 127 7.15 -15.54 -14.96
N ALA A 128 7.96 -14.51 -15.24
CA ALA A 128 9.38 -14.66 -15.50
C ALA A 128 10.24 -14.86 -14.23
N ASP A 129 9.66 -14.79 -13.01
CA ASP A 129 10.38 -14.90 -11.72
C ASP A 129 11.56 -13.89 -11.60
N VAL A 130 11.38 -12.67 -12.14
CA VAL A 130 12.42 -11.62 -12.13
C VAL A 130 12.22 -10.56 -11.04
N LEU A 131 11.10 -10.60 -10.32
CA LEU A 131 10.74 -9.67 -9.25
C LEU A 131 11.35 -10.12 -7.90
N ARG A 132 11.59 -9.17 -7.00
CA ARG A 132 12.08 -9.45 -5.65
C ARG A 132 10.93 -9.47 -4.64
N ALA A 133 9.96 -8.57 -4.79
CA ALA A 133 8.71 -8.57 -4.04
C ALA A 133 7.63 -9.37 -4.76
N ASP A 134 6.60 -9.77 -4.01
CA ASP A 134 5.35 -10.26 -4.58
C ASP A 134 4.51 -9.09 -5.09
N HIS A 135 4.32 -9.01 -6.40
CA HIS A 135 3.43 -8.03 -7.03
C HIS A 135 2.03 -8.61 -7.25
N LEU A 136 1.02 -7.90 -6.74
CA LEU A 136 -0.42 -8.16 -6.79
C LEU A 136 -1.13 -6.89 -7.31
N MET A 137 -2.43 -6.95 -7.57
CA MET A 137 -3.17 -5.83 -8.19
C MET A 137 -4.18 -5.20 -7.23
N HIS A 138 -4.17 -3.87 -7.22
CA HIS A 138 -5.19 -3.01 -6.64
C HIS A 138 -5.92 -2.27 -7.76
N LEU A 139 -7.21 -2.56 -8.00
CA LEU A 139 -8.02 -1.84 -8.99
C LEU A 139 -8.53 -0.53 -8.39
N ARG A 140 -8.12 0.62 -8.94
CA ARG A 140 -8.65 1.94 -8.60
C ARG A 140 -9.71 2.35 -9.59
N CYS A 141 -10.97 2.31 -9.18
CA CYS A 141 -12.12 2.55 -10.04
C CYS A 141 -12.61 4.00 -9.90
N GLU A 142 -12.54 4.79 -10.96
CA GLU A 142 -13.14 6.13 -10.99
C GLU A 142 -14.65 6.02 -11.27
N ILE A 143 -15.48 6.18 -10.24
CA ILE A 143 -16.92 5.92 -10.35
C ILE A 143 -17.65 6.91 -11.25
N SER A 144 -17.07 8.09 -11.46
CA SER A 144 -17.64 9.12 -12.33
C SER A 144 -17.37 8.85 -13.81
N ALA A 145 -16.44 7.94 -14.11
CA ALA A 145 -16.04 7.61 -15.47
C ALA A 145 -17.02 6.60 -16.10
N PRO A 146 -17.66 6.92 -17.24
CA PRO A 146 -18.64 6.03 -17.88
C PRO A 146 -18.08 4.67 -18.31
N ASP A 147 -16.77 4.61 -18.58
CA ASP A 147 -16.03 3.42 -19.01
C ASP A 147 -15.47 2.59 -17.84
N CYS A 148 -15.63 3.04 -16.59
CA CYS A 148 -15.05 2.37 -15.43
C CYS A 148 -15.57 0.95 -15.24
N LEU A 149 -16.89 0.74 -15.39
CA LEU A 149 -17.50 -0.57 -15.15
C LEU A 149 -17.02 -1.62 -16.17
N GLU A 150 -17.01 -1.24 -17.45
CA GLU A 150 -16.50 -2.11 -18.53
C GLU A 150 -15.02 -2.48 -18.31
N GLN A 151 -14.20 -1.51 -17.92
CA GLN A 151 -12.80 -1.77 -17.59
C GLN A 151 -12.65 -2.65 -16.36
N PHE A 152 -13.46 -2.45 -15.32
CA PHE A 152 -13.44 -3.25 -14.11
C PHE A 152 -13.75 -4.72 -14.39
N GLU A 153 -14.80 -5.00 -15.15
CA GLU A 153 -15.19 -6.37 -15.52
C GLU A 153 -14.08 -7.11 -16.28
N SER A 154 -13.22 -6.38 -16.99
CA SER A 154 -12.06 -6.97 -17.70
C SER A 154 -10.99 -7.53 -16.77
N TYR A 155 -10.95 -7.11 -15.50
CA TYR A 155 -9.89 -7.47 -14.54
C TYR A 155 -10.41 -8.08 -13.24
N ALA A 156 -11.69 -7.92 -12.89
CA ALA A 156 -12.23 -8.26 -11.58
C ALA A 156 -11.93 -9.70 -11.13
N ASP A 157 -11.99 -10.65 -12.06
CA ASP A 157 -11.76 -12.09 -11.79
C ASP A 157 -10.28 -12.50 -11.94
N HIS A 158 -9.38 -11.56 -12.22
CA HIS A 158 -7.98 -11.89 -12.43
C HIS A 158 -7.33 -12.35 -11.10
N PRO A 159 -6.60 -13.48 -11.07
CA PRO A 159 -6.10 -14.09 -9.84
C PRO A 159 -5.03 -13.28 -9.10
N LEU A 160 -4.56 -12.16 -9.67
CA LEU A 160 -3.67 -11.22 -8.98
C LEU A 160 -4.41 -10.07 -8.29
N VAL A 161 -5.70 -9.86 -8.56
CA VAL A 161 -6.49 -8.80 -7.92
C VAL A 161 -6.75 -9.16 -6.46
N ARG A 162 -6.43 -8.25 -5.54
CA ARG A 162 -6.60 -8.42 -4.08
C ARG A 162 -7.35 -7.27 -3.42
N LEU A 163 -7.37 -6.12 -4.06
CA LEU A 163 -8.00 -4.92 -3.52
C LEU A 163 -8.70 -4.16 -4.64
N VAL A 164 -9.84 -3.56 -4.30
CA VAL A 164 -10.56 -2.61 -5.16
C VAL A 164 -10.84 -1.37 -4.32
N SER A 165 -10.53 -0.20 -4.85
CA SER A 165 -10.96 1.07 -4.25
C SER A 165 -11.82 1.86 -5.23
N LEU A 166 -12.79 2.58 -4.68
CA LEU A 166 -13.64 3.50 -5.42
C LEU A 166 -13.12 4.92 -5.22
N MET A 167 -12.89 5.61 -6.34
CA MET A 167 -12.50 7.01 -6.38
C MET A 167 -13.65 7.83 -6.95
N ASP A 168 -13.88 8.99 -6.35
CA ASP A 168 -14.81 10.01 -6.86
C ASP A 168 -14.05 11.32 -6.96
N HIS A 169 -13.62 11.63 -8.19
CA HIS A 169 -12.97 12.90 -8.52
C HIS A 169 -13.96 13.95 -9.05
N THR A 170 -15.27 13.77 -8.84
CA THR A 170 -16.24 14.82 -9.14
C THR A 170 -16.00 16.03 -8.24
N PRO A 171 -16.11 17.26 -8.77
CA PRO A 171 -16.09 18.46 -7.94
C PRO A 171 -17.15 18.31 -6.85
N PRO A 172 -16.84 18.59 -5.57
CA PRO A 172 -17.81 18.47 -4.50
C PRO A 172 -19.07 19.25 -4.90
N HIS A 173 -20.22 18.57 -4.86
CA HIS A 173 -21.48 19.20 -5.20
C HIS A 173 -21.60 20.51 -4.40
N HIS A 174 -21.60 21.64 -5.10
CA HIS A 174 -22.01 22.89 -4.51
C HIS A 174 -23.46 22.66 -4.08
N LYS A 175 -23.70 22.61 -2.76
CA LYS A 175 -25.07 22.68 -2.25
C LYS A 175 -25.74 23.83 -3.00
N PRO A 176 -26.88 23.64 -3.68
CA PRO A 176 -27.60 24.78 -4.23
C PRO A 176 -27.74 25.77 -3.09
N ARG A 177 -27.29 27.01 -3.34
CA ARG A 177 -27.34 28.13 -2.39
C ARG A 177 -28.72 28.05 -1.75
N ARG A 178 -28.78 27.76 -0.44
CA ARG A 178 -30.05 27.68 0.29
C ARG A 178 -30.89 28.85 -0.21
N THR A 179 -32.03 28.57 -0.83
CA THR A 179 -33.04 29.59 -1.04
C THR A 179 -33.21 30.25 0.32
N PRO A 180 -33.10 31.59 0.42
CA PRO A 180 -33.27 32.24 1.69
C PRO A 180 -34.66 31.84 2.19
N VAL A 181 -34.68 31.10 3.30
CA VAL A 181 -35.91 30.88 4.05
C VAL A 181 -36.37 32.29 4.44
N PRO A 182 -37.59 32.72 4.09
CA PRO A 182 -38.10 34.00 4.55
C PRO A 182 -37.94 34.05 6.06
N ASP A 183 -37.42 35.16 6.57
CA ASP A 183 -37.19 35.41 7.98
C ASP A 183 -38.51 35.23 8.77
N GLN A 184 -38.77 34.00 9.21
CA GLN A 184 -39.78 33.73 10.21
C GLN A 184 -39.10 33.98 11.54
N THR A 185 -39.12 35.25 11.94
CA THR A 185 -38.88 35.68 13.30
C THR A 185 -39.89 35.00 14.22
N LEU A 186 -39.53 33.82 14.73
CA LEU A 186 -40.19 33.22 15.87
C LEU A 186 -39.76 34.02 17.11
N PRO A 187 -40.69 34.55 17.92
CA PRO A 187 -40.34 35.29 19.12
C PRO A 187 -39.69 34.35 20.14
N CYS A 188 -38.44 34.63 20.52
CA CYS A 188 -37.77 33.99 21.64
C CYS A 188 -38.52 34.35 22.94
N HIS A 189 -39.08 33.34 23.61
CA HIS A 189 -39.49 33.49 25.00
C HIS A 189 -38.24 33.59 25.90
N PRO A 190 -38.24 34.47 26.92
CA PRO A 190 -37.09 34.67 27.79
C PRO A 190 -36.94 33.51 28.77
N PHE A 191 -35.85 32.75 28.66
CA PHE A 191 -35.38 31.87 29.72
C PHE A 191 -34.30 32.59 30.56
N ALA A 192 -34.47 32.53 31.88
CA ALA A 192 -33.68 33.23 32.90
C ALA A 192 -32.23 32.70 33.03
N PRO A 193 -31.29 33.48 33.63
CA PRO A 193 -29.86 33.24 33.49
C PRO A 193 -29.26 32.41 34.65
N ASN A 194 -28.07 31.88 34.35
CA ASN A 194 -26.97 31.45 35.25
C ASN A 194 -26.74 29.94 35.42
N THR A 195 -25.82 29.39 34.62
CA THR A 195 -24.77 28.49 35.12
C THR A 195 -23.54 28.53 34.18
N PRO A 196 -22.31 28.81 34.65
CA PRO A 196 -21.11 28.71 33.83
C PRO A 196 -20.56 27.28 33.85
N VAL A 197 -20.22 26.73 32.68
CA VAL A 197 -19.48 25.47 32.56
C VAL A 197 -18.07 25.79 32.07
N HIS A 198 -17.07 25.44 32.89
CA HIS A 198 -15.65 25.53 32.55
C HIS A 198 -15.24 24.30 31.75
N CYS A 199 -14.61 24.49 30.58
CA CYS A 199 -13.91 23.43 29.84
C CYS A 199 -12.41 23.65 29.92
N SER A 200 -11.67 22.62 30.34
CA SER A 200 -10.21 22.57 30.35
C SER A 200 -9.71 21.43 29.47
N HIS A 201 -8.76 21.71 28.57
CA HIS A 201 -8.07 20.72 27.73
C HIS A 201 -6.64 20.47 28.21
N PRO A 202 -6.15 19.22 28.24
CA PRO A 202 -4.72 18.94 28.35
C PRO A 202 -4.09 18.61 26.97
N SER A 203 -2.89 19.13 26.74
CA SER A 203 -2.05 18.93 25.55
C SER A 203 -1.13 17.71 25.71
N ALA A 204 -0.86 16.97 24.62
CA ALA A 204 0.05 15.81 24.59
C ALA A 204 1.37 16.13 23.84
N PRO A 205 2.52 15.53 24.21
CA PRO A 205 3.82 15.79 23.57
C PRO A 205 4.16 14.79 22.44
N ARG A 206 5.00 15.23 21.48
CA ARG A 206 5.50 14.46 20.31
C ARG A 206 6.82 13.72 20.60
N PRO A 207 7.09 12.53 20.01
CA PRO A 207 8.41 11.91 20.04
C PRO A 207 9.25 12.20 18.77
N ARG A 208 10.58 12.10 18.93
CA ARG A 208 11.64 12.35 17.93
C ARG A 208 12.06 11.05 17.21
N SER A 209 12.58 11.21 15.99
CA SER A 209 13.01 10.17 15.04
C SER A 209 14.41 9.61 15.29
N SER A 210 14.62 8.32 15.01
CA SER A 210 15.94 7.68 14.86
C SER A 210 16.02 6.87 13.56
N HIS A 211 17.18 6.94 12.91
CA HIS A 211 17.48 6.36 11.59
C HIS A 211 17.63 4.83 11.63
N LEU A 212 17.06 4.15 10.62
CA LEU A 212 17.28 2.73 10.33
C LEU A 212 18.32 2.56 9.21
N THR A 213 19.23 1.60 9.38
CA THR A 213 20.08 1.03 8.34
C THR A 213 19.56 -0.36 7.98
N ASN A 214 19.51 -0.70 6.69
CA ASN A 214 18.86 -1.91 6.17
C ASN A 214 19.93 -2.87 5.61
N SER A 215 20.08 -4.06 6.21
CA SER A 215 20.89 -5.16 5.66
C SER A 215 19.98 -6.11 4.87
N LYS A 216 20.41 -6.51 3.67
CA LYS A 216 19.60 -7.30 2.72
C LYS A 216 19.94 -8.78 2.80
N THR A 217 19.03 -9.59 3.33
CA THR A 217 18.99 -11.05 3.13
C THR A 217 17.70 -11.40 2.38
N LYS A 218 17.84 -12.07 1.24
CA LYS A 218 16.75 -12.40 0.31
C LYS A 218 16.03 -13.66 0.81
N THR A 219 14.89 -13.50 1.47
CA THR A 219 14.00 -14.60 1.86
C THR A 219 12.69 -14.55 1.08
N ARG A 220 12.39 -15.65 0.37
CA ARG A 220 11.19 -15.82 -0.47
C ARG A 220 9.97 -16.04 0.41
N SER A 221 9.12 -15.02 0.57
CA SER A 221 7.82 -15.21 1.23
C SER A 221 6.84 -15.79 0.22
N THR A 222 6.49 -17.07 0.34
CA THR A 222 5.33 -17.61 -0.39
C THR A 222 4.11 -17.41 0.49
N THR A 223 3.31 -16.38 0.21
CA THR A 223 2.08 -16.13 0.97
C THR A 223 1.00 -17.14 0.57
N HIS A 224 0.82 -18.18 1.38
CA HIS A 224 -0.44 -18.92 1.41
C HIS A 224 -1.36 -18.26 2.44
N LEU A 225 -2.41 -17.59 1.97
CA LEU A 225 -3.54 -17.22 2.82
C LEU A 225 -4.16 -18.53 3.34
N LEU A 226 -3.95 -18.82 4.61
CA LEU A 226 -4.77 -19.77 5.34
C LEU A 226 -6.14 -19.12 5.55
N HIS A 227 -7.15 -19.66 4.86
CA HIS A 227 -8.56 -19.50 5.19
C HIS A 227 -8.94 -20.39 6.37
#